data_AF-A0A8H9IR06-F1
#
_entry.id   AF-A0A8H9IR06-F1
#
_cell.length_a   1.000
_cell.length_b   1.000
_cell.length_c   1.000
_cell.angle_alpha   90.00
_cell.angle_beta   90.00
_cell.angle_gamma   90.00
#
_symmetry.space_group_name_H-M   'P 1'
#
loop_
_entity.id
_entity.type
_entity.pdbx_description
1 polymer ?
#
loop_
_entity_poly.entity_id
_entity_poly.type
_entity_poly.pdbx_seq_one_letter_code
_entity_poly.pdbx_strand_id
1 'polypeptide(L)'
;MPTTNRQAPESYVRRLLAELDDIHSAYSEILSASSIINIDPNRSSRSSFAVFVGFASRGWAPSSDVLEGDRMTLLRRVRDWEPRYRLLFPHPTPTVGDRLDKNIGLLEAWLVRKSGAHGVPSTLEQAIQQLDDVVADLRHLTDLLPVDDYPTRLTVDTNTLIDNPDLAAHVGALGSRYMAHLLPVVLREIDDLKRGGRNQDLREAAKRAEKRLKGLRSNGNVRDGVRVAGDVWAVFEHIEPRNDRLPSWLDLTVPDDRFIASTLLLQSGHPGSALYVATSDINMQTKLAAVGLPFIELP
;
A
#
# COMPACT_ATOMS: atom_id res chain seq x y z
N MET A 1 -17.77 25.74 -15.33
CA MET A 1 -16.74 24.81 -14.83
C MET A 1 -17.15 24.43 -13.42
N PRO A 2 -17.58 23.20 -13.14
CA PRO A 2 -17.87 22.81 -11.78
C PRO A 2 -16.54 22.69 -11.04
N THR A 3 -16.35 23.54 -10.04
CA THR A 3 -15.31 23.41 -9.02
C THR A 3 -15.58 22.12 -8.26
N THR A 4 -14.94 21.02 -8.66
CA THR A 4 -14.84 19.83 -7.82
C THR A 4 -14.19 20.27 -6.52
N ASN A 5 -14.99 20.28 -5.46
CA ASN A 5 -14.53 20.38 -4.09
C ASN A 5 -13.57 19.20 -3.87
N ARG A 6 -12.27 19.41 -4.13
CA ARG A 6 -11.25 18.36 -4.09
C ARG A 6 -10.97 18.11 -2.61
N GLN A 7 -11.81 17.27 -2.02
CA GLN A 7 -11.57 16.70 -0.71
C GLN A 7 -10.16 16.11 -0.73
N ALA A 8 -9.31 16.52 0.22
CA ALA A 8 -7.99 15.92 0.34
C ALA A 8 -8.17 14.38 0.40
N PRO A 9 -7.38 13.60 -0.37
CA PRO A 9 -7.47 12.16 -0.37
C PRO A 9 -7.29 11.68 1.06
N GLU A 10 -8.01 10.63 1.38
CA GLU A 10 -7.97 10.03 2.69
C GLU A 10 -6.55 9.56 3.02
N SER A 11 -6.23 9.51 4.31
CA SER A 11 -4.98 8.95 4.78
C SER A 11 -4.78 7.53 4.26
N TYR A 12 -3.54 7.10 4.12
CA TYR A 12 -3.25 5.77 3.59
C TYR A 12 -3.94 4.66 4.38
N VAL A 13 -3.90 4.73 5.71
CA VAL A 13 -4.59 3.77 6.57
C VAL A 13 -6.10 3.72 6.29
N ARG A 14 -6.76 4.87 6.11
CA ARG A 14 -8.20 4.91 5.81
C ARG A 14 -8.53 4.26 4.49
N ARG A 15 -7.72 4.49 3.46
CA ARG A 15 -7.90 3.84 2.15
C ARG A 15 -7.76 2.32 2.24
N LEU A 16 -6.74 1.83 2.95
CA LEU A 16 -6.56 0.40 3.15
C LEU A 16 -7.67 -0.24 3.98
N LEU A 17 -8.25 0.49 4.94
CA LEU A 17 -9.41 0.03 5.70
C LEU A 17 -10.70 0.03 4.87
N ALA A 18 -10.89 1.01 3.99
CA ALA A 18 -12.01 1.00 3.04
C ALA A 18 -11.89 -0.19 2.06
N GLU A 19 -10.69 -0.47 1.55
CA GLU A 19 -10.46 -1.67 0.74
C GLU A 19 -10.72 -2.97 1.53
N LEU A 20 -10.38 -3.01 2.82
CA LEU A 20 -10.70 -4.15 3.69
C LEU A 20 -12.22 -4.34 3.84
N ASP A 21 -13.00 -3.26 3.88
CA ASP A 21 -14.46 -3.30 3.95
C ASP A 21 -15.08 -3.83 2.65
N ASP A 22 -14.54 -3.42 1.50
CA ASP A 22 -14.93 -3.95 0.21
C ASP A 22 -14.60 -5.45 0.09
N ILE A 23 -13.43 -5.85 0.60
CA ILE A 23 -13.03 -7.26 0.68
C ILE A 23 -14.02 -8.01 1.58
N HIS A 24 -14.30 -7.51 2.78
CA HIS A 24 -15.21 -8.13 3.76
C HIS A 24 -16.63 -8.32 3.20
N SER A 25 -17.15 -7.31 2.51
CA SER A 25 -18.46 -7.35 1.86
C SER A 25 -18.52 -8.43 0.78
N ALA A 26 -17.56 -8.44 -0.15
CA ALA A 26 -17.47 -9.47 -1.19
C ALA A 26 -17.24 -10.88 -0.61
N TYR A 27 -16.51 -10.97 0.50
CA TYR A 27 -16.27 -12.25 1.18
C TYR A 27 -17.56 -12.81 1.78
N SER A 28 -18.39 -11.94 2.36
CA SER A 28 -19.68 -12.33 2.94
C SER A 28 -20.62 -12.90 1.88
N GLU A 29 -20.62 -12.34 0.66
CA GLU A 29 -21.36 -12.90 -0.48
C GLU A 29 -20.86 -14.31 -0.82
N ILE A 30 -19.53 -14.51 -0.91
CA ILE A 30 -18.94 -15.83 -1.15
C ILE A 30 -19.35 -16.83 -0.06
N LEU A 31 -19.31 -16.45 1.22
CA LEU A 31 -19.72 -17.34 2.31
C LEU A 31 -21.20 -17.70 2.24
N SER A 32 -22.07 -16.75 1.86
CA SER A 32 -23.51 -16.99 1.69
C SER A 32 -23.82 -18.00 0.57
N ALA A 33 -22.99 -18.02 -0.48
CA ALA A 33 -23.08 -18.96 -1.59
C ALA A 33 -22.33 -20.29 -1.32
N SER A 34 -21.69 -20.43 -0.17
CA SER A 34 -20.87 -21.58 0.18
C SER A 34 -21.61 -22.61 1.03
N SER A 35 -20.98 -23.75 1.26
CA SER A 35 -21.46 -24.76 2.20
C SER A 35 -20.29 -25.45 2.89
N ILE A 36 -20.51 -25.90 4.12
CA ILE A 36 -19.54 -26.64 4.92
C ILE A 36 -19.98 -28.10 5.01
N ILE A 37 -19.06 -29.01 4.73
CA ILE A 37 -19.26 -30.44 4.81
C ILE A 37 -18.38 -31.05 5.90
N ASN A 38 -18.83 -32.19 6.43
CA ASN A 38 -18.00 -33.02 7.29
C ASN A 38 -17.09 -33.88 6.40
N ILE A 39 -15.77 -33.75 6.59
CA ILE A 39 -14.74 -34.50 5.86
C ILE A 39 -13.95 -35.43 6.79
N ASP A 40 -14.46 -35.69 8.00
CA ASP A 40 -13.80 -36.49 9.01
C ASP A 40 -13.55 -37.93 8.51
N PRO A 41 -12.29 -38.36 8.35
CA PRO A 41 -11.96 -39.69 7.85
C PRO A 41 -12.40 -40.80 8.82
N ASN A 42 -12.65 -40.47 10.10
CA ASN A 42 -13.09 -41.44 11.11
C ASN A 42 -14.59 -41.78 11.00
N ARG A 43 -15.37 -41.04 10.20
CA ARG A 43 -16.82 -41.26 10.09
C ARG A 43 -17.19 -42.59 9.43
N SER A 44 -16.41 -43.04 8.46
CA SER A 44 -16.61 -44.32 7.76
C SER A 44 -15.88 -45.51 8.42
N SER A 45 -15.03 -45.27 9.42
CA SER A 45 -14.14 -46.27 10.06
C SER A 45 -14.84 -47.14 11.13
N ARG A 46 -16.17 -47.32 11.08
CA ARG A 46 -16.89 -48.14 12.10
C ARG A 46 -16.46 -49.62 12.13
N SER A 47 -15.64 -50.09 11.18
CA SER A 47 -15.13 -51.47 11.12
C SER A 47 -13.61 -51.60 11.03
N SER A 48 -12.84 -50.51 11.17
CA SER A 48 -11.37 -50.55 11.07
C SER A 48 -10.71 -49.94 12.31
N PHE A 49 -9.74 -50.67 12.89
CA PHE A 49 -8.93 -50.28 14.07
C PHE A 49 -8.05 -49.03 13.88
N ALA A 50 -8.26 -48.23 12.83
CA ALA A 50 -7.49 -47.03 12.55
C ALA A 50 -8.27 -45.78 12.99
N VAL A 51 -7.76 -45.10 14.01
CA VAL A 51 -8.18 -43.76 14.43
C VAL A 51 -7.19 -42.76 13.84
N PHE A 52 -7.67 -41.88 12.97
CA PHE A 52 -6.89 -40.80 12.39
C PHE A 52 -6.92 -39.58 13.33
N VAL A 53 -5.83 -39.37 14.07
CA VAL A 53 -5.65 -38.21 14.96
C VAL A 53 -5.00 -37.06 14.18
N GLY A 54 -5.56 -35.85 14.31
CA GLY A 54 -5.00 -34.64 13.70
C GLY A 54 -5.49 -34.32 12.28
N PHE A 55 -6.54 -35.00 11.77
CA PHE A 55 -7.15 -34.68 10.48
C PHE A 55 -8.27 -33.63 10.63
N ALA A 56 -8.45 -32.79 9.61
CA ALA A 56 -9.57 -31.85 9.57
C ALA A 56 -10.90 -32.60 9.55
N SER A 57 -11.85 -32.21 10.41
CA SER A 57 -13.19 -32.79 10.49
C SER A 57 -14.23 -32.04 9.65
N ARG A 58 -13.88 -30.81 9.23
CA ARG A 58 -14.72 -29.90 8.46
C ARG A 58 -13.95 -29.37 7.27
N GLY A 59 -14.66 -29.18 6.17
CA GLY A 59 -14.13 -28.62 4.94
C GLY A 59 -15.21 -27.91 4.16
N TRP A 60 -14.79 -27.09 3.21
CA TRP A 60 -15.71 -26.46 2.27
C TRP A 60 -16.27 -27.50 1.29
N ALA A 61 -17.55 -27.38 0.95
CA ALA A 61 -18.14 -28.11 -0.15
C ALA A 61 -17.47 -27.71 -1.48
N PRO A 62 -17.54 -28.57 -2.52
CA PRO A 62 -17.14 -28.19 -3.88
C PRO A 62 -17.86 -26.91 -4.34
N SER A 63 -17.14 -26.04 -5.05
CA SER A 63 -17.72 -24.80 -5.59
C SER A 63 -18.32 -25.06 -6.97
N SER A 64 -19.37 -24.31 -7.32
CA SER A 64 -19.77 -24.17 -8.72
C SER A 64 -18.73 -23.34 -9.48
N ASP A 65 -18.74 -23.40 -10.81
CA ASP A 65 -17.82 -22.61 -11.64
C ASP A 65 -17.96 -21.10 -11.40
N VAL A 66 -19.18 -20.63 -11.16
CA VAL A 66 -19.46 -19.22 -10.82
C VAL A 66 -18.81 -18.85 -9.49
N LEU A 67 -19.03 -19.67 -8.44
CA LEU A 67 -18.44 -19.42 -7.12
C LEU A 67 -16.90 -19.51 -7.14
N GLU A 68 -16.33 -20.39 -7.97
CA GLU A 68 -14.89 -20.46 -8.18
C GLU A 68 -14.37 -19.16 -8.83
N GLY A 69 -15.07 -18.63 -9.84
CA GLY A 69 -14.74 -17.34 -10.47
C GLY A 69 -14.80 -16.16 -9.49
N ASP A 70 -15.81 -16.11 -8.64
CA ASP A 70 -15.95 -15.07 -7.61
C ASP A 70 -14.81 -15.16 -6.58
N ARG A 71 -14.47 -16.39 -6.14
CA ARG A 71 -13.32 -16.65 -5.26
C ARG A 71 -12.00 -16.23 -5.89
N MET A 72 -11.77 -16.53 -7.17
CA MET A 72 -10.56 -16.10 -7.88
C MET A 72 -10.46 -14.57 -7.94
N THR A 73 -11.58 -13.90 -8.19
CA THR A 73 -11.65 -12.43 -8.23
C THR A 73 -11.33 -11.82 -6.88
N LEU A 74 -11.92 -12.34 -5.79
CA LEU A 74 -11.64 -11.83 -4.45
C LEU A 74 -10.21 -12.18 -3.99
N LEU A 75 -9.70 -13.36 -4.35
CA LEU A 75 -8.34 -13.78 -4.02
C LEU A 75 -7.30 -12.83 -4.62
N ARG A 76 -7.52 -12.38 -5.86
CA ARG A 76 -6.68 -11.34 -6.48
C ARG A 76 -6.69 -10.05 -5.65
N ARG A 77 -7.87 -9.57 -5.23
CA ARG A 77 -7.99 -8.36 -4.40
C ARG A 77 -7.25 -8.51 -3.07
N VAL A 78 -7.40 -9.65 -2.39
CA VAL A 78 -6.68 -9.94 -1.12
C VAL A 78 -5.17 -9.93 -1.35
N ARG A 79 -4.68 -10.56 -2.42
CA ARG A 79 -3.24 -10.61 -2.73
C ARG A 79 -2.65 -9.27 -3.19
N ASP A 80 -3.46 -8.39 -3.77
CA ASP A 80 -3.06 -7.03 -4.13
C ASP A 80 -3.07 -6.09 -2.89
N TRP A 81 -3.93 -6.37 -1.91
CA TRP A 81 -4.09 -5.61 -0.67
C TRP A 81 -3.07 -6.01 0.41
N GLU A 82 -2.84 -7.31 0.61
CA GLU A 82 -1.99 -7.84 1.68
C GLU A 82 -0.60 -7.20 1.74
N PRO A 83 0.18 -7.12 0.63
CA PRO A 83 1.53 -6.57 0.70
C PRO A 83 1.52 -5.12 1.20
N ARG A 84 0.55 -4.31 0.72
CA ARG A 84 0.37 -2.91 1.11
C ARG A 84 -0.01 -2.77 2.58
N TYR A 85 -0.89 -3.64 3.08
CA TYR A 85 -1.27 -3.68 4.48
C TYR A 85 -0.10 -4.07 5.39
N ARG A 86 0.69 -5.08 4.99
CA ARG A 86 1.88 -5.52 5.73
C ARG A 86 2.96 -4.46 5.80
N LEU A 87 3.06 -3.57 4.80
CA LEU A 87 4.01 -2.46 4.82
C LEU A 87 3.73 -1.45 5.95
N LEU A 88 2.50 -1.36 6.47
CA LEU A 88 2.18 -0.54 7.65
C LEU A 88 2.97 -0.97 8.90
N PHE A 89 3.43 -2.23 8.92
CA PHE A 89 4.17 -2.83 10.03
C PHE A 89 5.55 -3.30 9.55
N PRO A 90 6.51 -2.38 9.31
CA PRO A 90 7.83 -2.74 8.77
C PRO A 90 8.64 -3.62 9.74
N HIS A 91 8.47 -3.40 11.04
CA HIS A 91 9.16 -4.13 12.11
C HIS A 91 8.13 -4.61 13.15
N PRO A 92 7.23 -5.54 12.78
CA PRO A 92 6.21 -6.00 13.71
C PRO A 92 6.88 -6.76 14.85
N THR A 93 6.38 -6.60 16.07
CA THR A 93 6.74 -7.53 17.16
C THR A 93 6.24 -8.94 16.79
N PRO A 94 6.80 -10.02 17.38
CA PRO A 94 6.31 -11.38 17.11
C PRO A 94 4.80 -11.51 17.27
N THR A 95 4.22 -10.89 18.30
CA THR A 95 2.77 -10.88 18.53
C THR A 95 1.99 -10.21 17.39
N VAL A 96 2.46 -9.09 16.86
CA VAL A 96 1.81 -8.42 15.72
C VAL A 96 1.99 -9.24 14.45
N GLY A 97 3.18 -9.81 14.24
CA GLY A 97 3.48 -10.70 13.12
C GLY A 97 2.54 -11.91 13.08
N ASP A 98 2.40 -12.61 14.20
CA ASP A 98 1.52 -13.78 14.33
C ASP A 98 0.05 -13.43 14.06
N ARG A 99 -0.41 -12.25 14.53
CA ARG A 99 -1.78 -11.77 14.25
C ARG A 99 -1.98 -11.50 12.76
N LEU A 100 -1.03 -10.82 12.10
CA LEU A 100 -1.07 -10.57 10.66
C LEU A 100 -1.11 -11.90 9.88
N ASP A 101 -0.21 -12.83 10.20
CA ASP A 101 -0.09 -14.11 9.51
C ASP A 101 -1.33 -14.98 9.69
N LYS A 102 -1.87 -15.04 10.92
CA LYS A 102 -3.10 -15.76 11.22
C LYS A 102 -4.29 -15.18 10.45
N ASN A 103 -4.50 -13.87 10.55
CA ASN A 103 -5.70 -13.23 10.02
C ASN A 103 -5.69 -13.18 8.49
N ILE A 104 -4.59 -12.73 7.88
CA ILE A 104 -4.46 -12.67 6.43
C ILE A 104 -4.38 -14.08 5.84
N GLY A 105 -3.68 -15.00 6.52
CA GLY A 105 -3.61 -16.41 6.13
C GLY A 105 -4.98 -17.09 6.13
N LEU A 106 -5.89 -16.73 7.04
CA LEU A 106 -7.26 -17.22 7.04
C LEU A 106 -8.03 -16.72 5.81
N LEU A 107 -7.95 -15.42 5.51
CA LEU A 107 -8.59 -14.83 4.31
C LEU A 107 -8.13 -15.52 3.04
N GLU A 108 -6.82 -15.76 2.89
CA GLU A 108 -6.32 -16.48 1.71
C GLU A 108 -6.74 -17.95 1.72
N ALA A 109 -6.55 -18.66 2.83
CA ALA A 109 -6.80 -20.11 2.92
C ALA A 109 -8.26 -20.48 2.62
N TRP A 110 -9.21 -19.67 3.08
CA TRP A 110 -10.63 -19.91 2.84
C TRP A 110 -11.07 -19.57 1.40
N LEU A 111 -10.35 -18.68 0.69
CA LEU A 111 -10.55 -18.47 -0.74
C LEU A 111 -9.88 -19.55 -1.58
N VAL A 112 -8.72 -20.08 -1.18
CA VAL A 112 -8.02 -21.14 -1.93
C VAL A 112 -8.65 -22.52 -1.69
N ARG A 113 -9.14 -22.80 -0.48
CA ARG A 113 -9.78 -24.07 -0.08
C ARG A 113 -8.91 -25.30 -0.34
N LYS A 114 -7.64 -25.28 0.07
CA LYS A 114 -6.76 -26.46 -0.01
C LYS A 114 -7.40 -27.64 0.72
N SER A 115 -7.44 -28.80 0.05
CA SER A 115 -7.97 -30.03 0.66
C SER A 115 -7.22 -30.38 1.93
N GLY A 116 -7.94 -30.79 2.97
CA GLY A 116 -7.37 -31.14 4.28
C GLY A 116 -6.91 -29.94 5.12
N ALA A 117 -7.19 -28.70 4.70
CA ALA A 117 -6.88 -27.53 5.50
C ALA A 117 -7.68 -27.51 6.82
N HIS A 118 -7.00 -27.19 7.91
CA HIS A 118 -7.63 -26.92 9.20
C HIS A 118 -8.25 -25.52 9.22
N GLY A 119 -9.11 -25.26 10.21
CA GLY A 119 -9.65 -23.91 10.45
C GLY A 119 -10.96 -23.60 9.72
N VAL A 120 -11.61 -24.59 9.09
CA VAL A 120 -13.01 -24.44 8.65
C VAL A 120 -13.94 -24.75 9.85
N PRO A 121 -14.85 -23.85 10.23
CA PRO A 121 -15.75 -24.08 11.36
C PRO A 121 -16.86 -25.08 11.02
N SER A 122 -17.76 -25.33 11.97
CA SER A 122 -18.82 -26.35 11.80
C SER A 122 -20.05 -25.83 11.07
N THR A 123 -20.29 -24.51 11.09
CA THR A 123 -21.45 -23.84 10.48
C THR A 123 -21.03 -22.58 9.74
N LEU A 124 -21.86 -22.13 8.79
CA LEU A 124 -21.62 -20.87 8.07
C LEU A 124 -21.71 -19.65 8.99
N GLU A 125 -22.62 -19.67 9.98
CA GLU A 125 -22.73 -18.61 10.99
C GLU A 125 -21.41 -18.44 11.75
N GLN A 126 -20.76 -19.55 12.14
CA GLN A 126 -19.44 -19.51 12.77
C GLN A 126 -18.36 -19.01 11.80
N ALA A 127 -18.48 -19.30 10.51
CA ALA A 127 -17.54 -18.79 9.51
C ALA A 127 -17.66 -17.29 9.34
N ILE A 128 -18.88 -16.77 9.27
CA ILE A 128 -19.16 -15.33 9.18
C ILE A 128 -18.63 -14.63 10.44
N GLN A 129 -18.93 -15.14 11.63
CA GLN A 129 -18.42 -14.55 12.87
C GLN A 129 -16.89 -14.52 12.92
N GLN A 130 -16.22 -15.60 12.49
CA GLN A 130 -14.76 -15.62 12.44
C GLN A 130 -14.18 -14.64 11.41
N LEU A 131 -14.85 -14.46 10.28
CA LEU A 131 -14.48 -13.44 9.30
C LEU A 131 -14.61 -12.03 9.89
N ASP A 132 -15.71 -11.76 10.60
CA ASP A 132 -15.94 -10.47 11.29
C ASP A 132 -14.86 -10.21 12.33
N ASP A 133 -14.52 -11.23 13.14
CA ASP A 133 -13.46 -11.16 14.14
C ASP A 133 -12.09 -10.87 13.50
N VAL A 134 -11.79 -11.50 12.35
CA VAL A 134 -10.57 -11.26 11.58
C VAL A 134 -10.49 -9.82 11.08
N VAL A 135 -11.56 -9.30 10.50
CA VAL A 135 -11.62 -7.92 9.98
C VAL A 135 -11.51 -6.91 11.12
N ALA A 136 -12.20 -7.15 12.23
CA ALA A 136 -12.10 -6.32 13.43
C ALA A 136 -10.68 -6.31 14.02
N ASP A 137 -10.02 -7.47 14.10
CA ASP A 137 -8.66 -7.57 14.62
C ASP A 137 -7.65 -6.85 13.72
N LEU A 138 -7.80 -6.99 12.39
CA LEU A 138 -7.01 -6.23 11.43
C LEU A 138 -7.21 -4.72 11.64
N ARG A 139 -8.45 -4.23 11.73
CA ARG A 139 -8.73 -2.82 12.05
C ARG A 139 -8.02 -2.36 13.31
N HIS A 140 -8.13 -3.11 14.42
CA HIS A 140 -7.48 -2.76 15.68
C HIS A 140 -5.95 -2.76 15.61
N LEU A 141 -5.32 -3.51 14.71
CA LEU A 141 -3.86 -3.40 14.51
C LEU A 141 -3.46 -2.00 14.04
N THR A 142 -4.34 -1.29 13.32
CA THR A 142 -4.04 0.08 12.87
C THR A 142 -3.99 1.10 14.00
N ASP A 143 -4.58 0.80 15.16
CA ASP A 143 -4.50 1.66 16.36
C ASP A 143 -3.08 1.69 16.97
N LEU A 144 -2.21 0.76 16.55
CA LEU A 144 -0.80 0.71 16.96
C LEU A 144 0.09 1.63 16.12
N LEU A 145 -0.43 2.19 15.02
CA LEU A 145 0.35 3.00 14.09
C LEU A 145 0.64 4.40 14.67
N PRO A 146 1.81 4.98 14.37
CA PRO A 146 2.14 6.32 14.81
C PRO A 146 1.20 7.36 14.20
N VAL A 147 0.94 8.42 14.96
CA VAL A 147 0.27 9.62 14.43
C VAL A 147 1.27 10.41 13.58
N ASP A 148 0.80 10.95 12.47
CA ASP A 148 1.61 11.80 11.60
C ASP A 148 1.49 13.28 11.94
N ASP A 149 2.63 13.96 12.01
CA ASP A 149 2.70 15.42 12.24
C ASP A 149 2.20 16.27 11.06
N TYR A 150 2.21 15.68 9.86
CA TYR A 150 1.78 16.34 8.63
C TYR A 150 0.63 15.56 8.01
N PRO A 151 -0.57 16.15 7.88
CA PRO A 151 -1.72 15.45 7.29
C PRO A 151 -1.53 15.21 5.79
N THR A 152 -0.65 15.97 5.13
CA THR A 152 -0.38 15.88 3.70
C THR A 152 1.11 15.82 3.45
N ARG A 153 1.49 14.95 2.52
CA ARG A 153 2.87 14.73 2.10
C ARG A 153 2.94 14.71 0.58
N LEU A 154 4.10 15.04 0.04
CA LEU A 154 4.35 15.12 -1.39
C LEU A 154 5.68 14.46 -1.74
N THR A 155 5.72 13.53 -2.69
CA THR A 155 6.94 13.25 -3.45
C THR A 155 6.86 13.95 -4.80
N VAL A 156 8.00 14.34 -5.35
CA VAL A 156 8.09 15.07 -6.63
C VAL A 156 8.97 14.27 -7.57
N ASP A 157 8.52 14.06 -8.81
CA ASP A 157 9.36 13.44 -9.82
C ASP A 157 10.40 14.43 -10.37
N THR A 158 11.33 13.92 -11.17
CA THR A 158 12.40 14.73 -11.77
C THR A 158 11.82 15.77 -12.73
N ASN A 159 10.87 15.38 -13.58
CA ASN A 159 10.28 16.28 -14.57
C ASN A 159 9.60 17.49 -13.94
N THR A 160 8.82 17.29 -12.86
CA THR A 160 8.21 18.37 -12.07
C THR A 160 9.27 19.35 -11.58
N LEU A 161 10.38 18.86 -11.04
CA LEU A 161 11.46 19.74 -10.53
C LEU A 161 12.23 20.46 -11.64
N ILE A 162 12.35 19.84 -12.82
CA ILE A 162 12.94 20.46 -14.00
C ILE A 162 12.08 21.64 -14.49
N ASP A 163 10.76 21.45 -14.52
CA ASP A 163 9.81 22.45 -14.96
C ASP A 163 9.64 23.58 -13.93
N ASN A 164 9.44 23.22 -12.65
CA ASN A 164 9.35 24.17 -11.55
C ASN A 164 9.97 23.62 -10.26
N PRO A 165 11.16 24.11 -9.86
CA PRO A 165 11.83 23.60 -8.67
C PRO A 165 11.30 24.19 -7.35
N ASP A 166 10.29 25.07 -7.39
CA ASP A 166 9.69 25.62 -6.18
C ASP A 166 8.62 24.70 -5.61
N LEU A 167 8.98 23.96 -4.55
CA LEU A 167 8.07 23.02 -3.90
C LEU A 167 6.80 23.67 -3.34
N ALA A 168 6.80 24.99 -3.11
CA ALA A 168 5.63 25.75 -2.67
C ALA A 168 4.58 25.97 -3.79
N ALA A 169 4.90 25.64 -5.05
CA ALA A 169 3.96 25.76 -6.17
C ALA A 169 2.69 24.92 -5.95
N HIS A 170 2.75 23.85 -5.16
CA HIS A 170 1.63 22.95 -4.94
C HIS A 170 0.66 23.38 -3.84
N VAL A 171 0.86 24.53 -3.18
CA VAL A 171 -0.04 25.02 -2.11
C VAL A 171 -1.49 25.12 -2.56
N GLY A 172 -1.74 25.52 -3.81
CA GLY A 172 -3.11 25.61 -4.35
C GLY A 172 -3.81 24.24 -4.46
N ALA A 173 -3.05 23.16 -4.66
CA ALA A 173 -3.58 21.80 -4.80
C ALA A 173 -3.59 21.01 -3.48
N LEU A 174 -2.60 21.24 -2.61
CA LEU A 174 -2.37 20.44 -1.39
C LEU A 174 -2.78 21.16 -0.10
N GLY A 175 -3.05 22.46 -0.16
CA GLY A 175 -3.21 23.31 1.02
C GLY A 175 -1.89 23.86 1.54
N SER A 176 -1.95 24.63 2.62
CA SER A 176 -0.82 25.45 3.10
C SER A 176 0.17 24.70 4.01
N ARG A 177 -0.14 23.47 4.42
CA ARG A 177 0.67 22.66 5.35
C ARG A 177 0.91 21.26 4.80
N TYR A 178 2.12 21.00 4.32
CA TYR A 178 2.57 19.68 3.88
C TYR A 178 4.08 19.50 3.98
N MET A 179 4.51 18.24 4.03
CA MET A 179 5.91 17.85 3.95
C MET A 179 6.23 17.29 2.56
N ALA A 180 7.15 17.94 1.85
CA ALA A 180 7.69 17.45 0.59
C ALA A 180 8.90 16.53 0.85
N HIS A 181 8.99 15.42 0.13
CA HIS A 181 10.02 14.41 0.26
C HIS A 181 10.80 14.32 -1.05
N LEU A 182 12.08 14.66 -0.97
CA LEU A 182 12.99 14.59 -2.11
C LEU A 182 13.74 13.27 -2.08
N LEU A 183 13.39 12.39 -3.02
CA LEU A 183 13.89 11.02 -3.05
C LEU A 183 15.30 10.91 -3.68
N PRO A 184 16.18 10.00 -3.20
CA PRO A 184 17.51 9.80 -3.78
C PRO A 184 17.53 9.55 -5.29
N VAL A 185 16.55 8.80 -5.80
CA VAL A 185 16.43 8.49 -7.23
C VAL A 185 16.25 9.76 -8.08
N VAL A 186 15.45 10.71 -7.61
CA VAL A 186 15.19 12.01 -8.27
C VAL A 186 16.43 12.89 -8.21
N LEU A 187 17.07 12.96 -7.04
CA LEU A 187 18.29 13.75 -6.86
C LEU A 187 19.42 13.25 -7.78
N ARG A 188 19.54 11.93 -7.94
CA ARG A 188 20.50 11.31 -8.86
C ARG A 188 20.20 11.67 -10.31
N GLU A 189 18.93 11.60 -10.72
CA GLU A 189 18.53 11.91 -12.08
C GLU A 189 18.79 13.39 -12.43
N ILE A 190 18.51 14.32 -11.52
CA ILE A 190 18.86 15.74 -11.69
C ILE A 190 20.37 15.92 -11.89
N ASP A 191 21.19 15.22 -11.11
CA ASP A 191 22.65 15.30 -11.22
C ASP A 191 23.16 14.78 -12.56
N ASP A 192 22.56 13.71 -13.09
CA ASP A 192 22.88 13.14 -14.39
C ASP A 192 22.44 14.09 -15.53
N LEU A 193 21.23 14.65 -15.46
CA LEU A 193 20.70 15.59 -16.46
C LEU A 193 21.54 16.87 -16.57
N LYS A 194 22.07 17.36 -15.46
CA LYS A 194 22.97 18.53 -15.44
C LYS A 194 24.24 18.31 -16.27
N ARG A 195 24.78 17.09 -16.30
CA ARG A 195 26.02 16.75 -17.00
C ARG A 195 25.76 16.24 -18.42
N GLY A 196 24.72 15.42 -18.57
CA GLY A 196 24.43 14.63 -19.76
C GLY A 196 23.15 15.00 -20.50
N GLY A 197 22.44 16.07 -20.10
CA GLY A 197 21.20 16.49 -20.75
C GLY A 197 21.34 16.63 -22.26
N ARG A 198 20.31 16.22 -23.01
CA ARG A 198 20.36 16.13 -24.48
C ARG A 198 20.52 17.50 -25.17
N ASN A 199 20.02 18.57 -24.56
CA ASN A 199 20.14 19.94 -25.05
C ASN A 199 20.55 20.90 -23.92
N GLN A 200 20.89 22.13 -24.30
CA GLN A 200 21.35 23.15 -23.35
C GLN A 200 20.22 23.55 -22.38
N ASP A 201 18.98 23.67 -22.86
CA ASP A 201 17.84 24.12 -22.05
C ASP A 201 17.56 23.15 -20.90
N LEU A 202 17.59 21.84 -21.15
CA LEU A 202 17.42 20.80 -20.14
C LEU A 202 18.56 20.81 -19.11
N ARG A 203 19.81 21.03 -19.55
CA ARG A 203 20.96 21.15 -18.64
C ARG A 203 20.82 22.37 -17.74
N GLU A 204 20.41 23.50 -18.28
CA GLU A 204 20.19 24.72 -17.50
C GLU A 204 19.00 24.58 -16.54
N ALA A 205 17.92 23.90 -16.96
CA ALA A 205 16.81 23.57 -16.08
C ALA A 205 17.23 22.68 -14.91
N ALA A 206 17.99 21.61 -15.17
CA ALA A 206 18.56 20.76 -14.13
C ALA A 206 19.48 21.52 -13.16
N LYS A 207 20.33 22.44 -13.67
CA LYS A 207 21.17 23.32 -12.83
C LYS A 207 20.33 24.24 -11.96
N ARG A 208 19.23 24.81 -12.48
CA ARG A 208 18.31 25.66 -11.69
C ARG A 208 17.66 24.85 -10.57
N ALA A 209 17.18 23.65 -10.88
CA ALA A 209 16.59 22.75 -9.90
C ALA A 209 17.60 22.41 -8.79
N GLU A 210 18.79 21.92 -9.14
CA GLU A 210 19.84 21.60 -8.18
C GLU A 210 20.21 22.82 -7.31
N LYS A 211 20.36 24.01 -7.90
CA LYS A 211 20.68 25.24 -7.17
C LYS A 211 19.59 25.58 -6.14
N ARG A 212 18.32 25.46 -6.51
CA ARG A 212 17.18 25.68 -5.60
C ARG A 212 17.20 24.67 -4.46
N LEU A 213 17.39 23.38 -4.76
CA LEU A 213 17.46 22.33 -3.75
C LEU A 213 18.64 22.50 -2.78
N LYS A 214 19.83 22.88 -3.29
CA LYS A 214 20.99 23.22 -2.44
C LYS A 214 20.70 24.39 -1.51
N GLY A 215 20.00 25.42 -1.99
CA GLY A 215 19.58 26.56 -1.16
C GLY A 215 18.61 26.15 -0.04
N LEU A 216 17.74 25.17 -0.28
CA LEU A 216 16.88 24.63 0.79
C LEU A 216 17.72 23.91 1.87
N ARG A 217 18.74 23.15 1.47
CA ARG A 217 19.60 22.42 2.41
C ARG A 217 20.36 23.32 3.38
N SER A 218 20.65 24.57 3.01
CA SER A 218 21.32 25.53 3.91
C SER A 218 20.41 26.13 4.97
N ASN A 219 19.09 25.93 4.89
CA ASN A 219 18.11 26.60 5.76
C ASN A 219 17.80 25.83 7.06
N GLY A 220 18.44 24.69 7.34
CA GLY A 220 18.21 23.93 8.56
C GLY A 220 18.77 22.51 8.51
N ASN A 221 18.30 21.66 9.43
CA ASN A 221 18.67 20.24 9.43
C ASN A 221 17.87 19.49 8.35
N VAL A 222 18.57 19.09 7.28
CA VAL A 222 18.00 18.33 6.15
C VAL A 222 17.36 17.00 6.53
N ARG A 223 17.68 16.44 7.71
CA ARG A 223 17.09 15.19 8.21
C ARG A 223 15.74 15.38 8.87
N ASP A 224 15.53 16.51 9.53
CA ASP A 224 14.30 16.77 10.31
C ASP A 224 13.29 17.61 9.51
N GLY A 225 13.73 18.12 8.36
CA GLY A 225 12.95 18.98 7.47
C GLY A 225 13.48 20.41 7.46
N VAL A 226 13.50 21.00 6.27
CA VAL A 226 13.83 22.41 6.04
C VAL A 226 12.61 23.17 5.58
N ARG A 227 12.42 24.38 6.10
CA ARG A 227 11.30 25.23 5.71
C ARG A 227 11.49 25.73 4.28
N VAL A 228 10.48 25.51 3.42
CA VAL A 228 10.45 26.01 2.03
C VAL A 228 9.79 27.37 1.98
N ALA A 229 8.53 27.46 2.41
CA ALA A 229 7.72 28.68 2.45
C ALA A 229 6.50 28.45 3.35
N GLY A 230 6.08 29.44 4.15
CA GLY A 230 4.89 29.28 5.00
C GLY A 230 5.01 28.07 5.94
N ASP A 231 4.06 27.12 5.85
CA ASP A 231 4.09 25.84 6.56
C ASP A 231 4.35 24.65 5.62
N VAL A 232 5.04 24.93 4.51
CA VAL A 232 5.60 23.95 3.58
C VAL A 232 7.02 23.62 4.00
N TRP A 233 7.25 22.34 4.26
CA TRP A 233 8.53 21.80 4.66
C TRP A 233 9.05 20.81 3.63
N ALA A 234 10.35 20.60 3.57
CA ALA A 234 10.98 19.63 2.70
C ALA A 234 12.00 18.78 3.46
N VAL A 235 12.01 17.47 3.25
CA VAL A 235 13.02 16.56 3.78
C VAL A 235 13.76 15.88 2.63
N PHE A 236 15.06 15.69 2.81
CA PHE A 236 15.91 14.99 1.85
C PHE A 236 16.04 13.54 2.29
N GLU A 237 15.33 12.65 1.60
CA GLU A 237 15.35 11.24 1.91
C GLU A 237 16.71 10.64 1.56
N HIS A 238 17.13 9.65 2.35
CA HIS A 238 18.43 9.00 2.22
C HIS A 238 18.33 7.48 2.05
N ILE A 239 17.13 6.93 2.24
CA ILE A 239 16.88 5.49 2.18
C ILE A 239 16.46 5.13 0.76
N GLU A 240 17.26 4.30 0.11
CA GLU A 240 16.88 3.61 -1.11
C GLU A 240 16.00 2.41 -0.75
N PRO A 241 14.98 2.09 -1.56
CA PRO A 241 14.08 0.98 -1.27
C PRO A 241 14.86 -0.34 -1.33
N ARG A 242 14.64 -1.21 -0.34
CA ARG A 242 15.19 -2.56 -0.29
C ARG A 242 14.05 -3.56 -0.31
N ASN A 243 14.26 -4.72 -0.92
CA ASN A 243 13.19 -5.66 -1.22
C ASN A 243 13.16 -6.85 -0.24
N ASP A 244 12.09 -6.92 0.54
CA ASP A 244 11.49 -8.17 1.03
C ASP A 244 9.94 -8.14 1.03
N ARG A 245 9.29 -6.96 1.00
CA ARG A 245 7.82 -6.82 1.08
C ARG A 245 7.16 -5.90 0.05
N LEU A 246 7.92 -5.47 -0.96
CA LEU A 246 7.37 -4.63 -2.04
C LEU A 246 6.56 -5.47 -3.03
N PRO A 247 5.57 -4.89 -3.74
CA PRO A 247 4.87 -5.57 -4.82
C PRO A 247 5.84 -6.23 -5.82
N SER A 248 5.61 -7.51 -6.13
CA SER A 248 6.55 -8.35 -6.88
C SER A 248 6.79 -7.92 -8.33
N TRP A 249 5.93 -7.07 -8.87
CA TRP A 249 6.05 -6.54 -10.23
C TRP A 249 6.94 -5.30 -10.33
N LEU A 250 7.34 -4.68 -9.20
CA LEU A 250 8.24 -3.53 -9.21
C LEU A 250 9.69 -3.97 -9.44
N ASP A 251 10.30 -3.48 -10.52
CA ASP A 251 11.70 -3.71 -10.82
C ASP A 251 12.57 -2.57 -10.27
N LEU A 252 13.23 -2.80 -9.12
CA LEU A 252 14.08 -1.78 -8.48
C LEU A 252 15.31 -1.36 -9.30
N THR A 253 15.61 -2.02 -10.43
CA THR A 253 16.63 -1.56 -11.38
C THR A 253 16.13 -0.42 -12.26
N VAL A 254 14.80 -0.32 -12.46
CA VAL A 254 14.13 0.74 -13.20
C VAL A 254 13.92 1.98 -12.30
N PRO A 255 14.34 3.19 -12.73
CA PRO A 255 14.20 4.40 -11.92
C PRO A 255 12.77 4.72 -11.48
N ASP A 256 11.80 4.60 -12.39
CA ASP A 256 10.38 4.87 -12.09
C ASP A 256 9.84 3.91 -11.01
N ASP A 257 10.12 2.62 -11.16
CA ASP A 257 9.66 1.61 -10.21
C ASP A 257 10.35 1.79 -8.86
N ARG A 258 11.61 2.23 -8.85
CA ARG A 258 12.34 2.63 -7.63
C ARG A 258 11.69 3.85 -6.98
N PHE A 259 11.29 4.86 -7.75
CA PHE A 259 10.58 6.04 -7.26
C PHE A 259 9.24 5.66 -6.62
N ILE A 260 8.48 4.79 -7.28
CA ILE A 260 7.20 4.28 -6.76
C ILE A 260 7.42 3.46 -5.49
N ALA A 261 8.42 2.57 -5.48
CA ALA A 261 8.77 1.78 -4.30
C ALA A 261 9.15 2.68 -3.11
N SER A 262 10.00 3.69 -3.31
CA SER A 262 10.33 4.68 -2.28
C SER A 262 9.09 5.42 -1.77
N THR A 263 8.21 5.83 -2.69
CA THR A 263 6.97 6.53 -2.34
C THR A 263 6.02 5.64 -1.54
N LEU A 264 5.91 4.35 -1.88
CA LEU A 264 5.11 3.38 -1.12
C LEU A 264 5.65 3.14 0.29
N LEU A 265 6.97 3.01 0.43
CA LEU A 265 7.61 2.88 1.75
C LEU A 265 7.39 4.13 2.59
N LEU A 266 7.49 5.32 1.98
CA LEU A 266 7.21 6.58 2.64
C LEU A 266 5.76 6.66 3.10
N GLN A 267 4.81 6.28 2.23
CA GLN A 267 3.40 6.24 2.57
C GLN A 267 3.13 5.32 3.76
N SER A 268 3.82 4.19 3.79
CA SER A 268 3.66 3.18 4.85
C SER A 268 4.31 3.61 6.16
N GLY A 269 5.41 4.38 6.10
CA GLY A 269 6.02 5.03 7.26
C GLY A 269 5.21 6.21 7.80
N HIS A 270 4.26 6.72 7.01
CA HIS A 270 3.39 7.84 7.35
C HIS A 270 1.92 7.51 7.04
N PRO A 271 1.35 6.49 7.72
CA PRO A 271 0.08 5.91 7.36
C PRO A 271 -1.13 6.81 7.67
N GLY A 272 -0.97 7.76 8.60
CA GLY A 272 -1.96 8.79 8.94
C GLY A 272 -2.00 9.95 7.95
N SER A 273 -1.01 10.03 7.05
CA SER A 273 -0.89 11.09 6.06
C SER A 273 -1.56 10.72 4.73
N ALA A 274 -2.03 11.74 4.03
CA ALA A 274 -2.32 11.67 2.60
C ALA A 274 -1.04 11.97 1.81
N LEU A 275 -0.47 10.98 1.12
CA LEU A 275 0.73 11.14 0.29
C LEU A 275 0.34 11.32 -1.17
N TYR A 276 0.87 12.36 -1.82
CA TYR A 276 0.71 12.61 -3.25
C TYR A 276 2.04 12.50 -3.99
N VAL A 277 1.96 12.24 -5.28
CA VAL A 277 3.07 12.38 -6.22
C VAL A 277 2.83 13.57 -7.14
N ALA A 278 3.75 14.52 -7.22
CA ALA A 278 3.75 15.50 -8.30
C ALA A 278 4.38 14.88 -9.55
N THR A 279 3.58 14.71 -10.60
CA THR A 279 4.03 14.23 -11.91
C THR A 279 3.01 14.57 -12.99
N SER A 280 3.49 14.93 -14.17
CA SER A 280 2.70 15.09 -15.40
C SER A 280 2.92 13.94 -16.40
N ASP A 281 3.72 12.93 -16.04
CA ASP A 281 4.01 11.80 -16.92
C ASP A 281 2.89 10.75 -16.85
N ILE A 282 2.19 10.53 -17.96
CA ILE A 282 1.07 9.58 -18.08
C ILE A 282 1.48 8.14 -17.72
N ASN A 283 2.72 7.72 -18.04
CA ASN A 283 3.21 6.40 -17.68
C ASN A 283 3.40 6.30 -16.16
N MET A 284 3.95 7.33 -15.53
CA MET A 284 4.08 7.41 -14.07
C MET A 284 2.69 7.38 -13.42
N GLN A 285 1.75 8.21 -13.88
CA GLN A 285 0.37 8.26 -13.38
C GLN A 285 -0.32 6.89 -13.45
N THR A 286 -0.11 6.14 -14.53
CA THR A 286 -0.67 4.79 -14.70
C THR A 286 -0.12 3.82 -13.65
N LYS A 287 1.19 3.83 -13.42
CA LYS A 287 1.80 2.97 -12.40
C LYS A 287 1.39 3.37 -10.98
N LEU A 288 1.26 4.67 -10.71
CA LEU A 288 0.78 5.19 -9.43
C LEU A 288 -0.65 4.73 -9.14
N ALA A 289 -1.54 4.77 -10.14
CA ALA A 289 -2.89 4.26 -10.02
C ALA A 289 -2.91 2.76 -9.66
N ALA A 290 -2.01 1.95 -10.23
CA ALA A 290 -1.92 0.51 -9.95
C ALA A 290 -1.52 0.20 -8.49
N VAL A 291 -0.86 1.13 -7.80
CA VAL A 291 -0.49 1.00 -6.37
C VAL A 291 -1.35 1.85 -5.44
N GLY A 292 -2.39 2.51 -5.99
CA GLY A 292 -3.27 3.39 -5.22
C GLY A 292 -2.59 4.67 -4.72
N LEU A 293 -1.55 5.16 -5.40
CA LEU A 293 -0.94 6.45 -5.08
C LEU A 293 -1.66 7.59 -5.83
N PRO A 294 -2.17 8.62 -5.14
CA PRO A 294 -2.77 9.76 -5.80
C PRO A 294 -1.67 10.67 -6.35
N PHE A 295 -1.95 11.35 -7.45
CA PHE A 295 -1.02 12.28 -8.08
C PHE A 295 -1.65 13.65 -8.29
N ILE A 296 -0.78 14.64 -8.43
CA ILE A 296 -1.09 16.01 -8.82
C ILE A 296 -0.16 16.45 -9.94
N GLU A 297 -0.63 17.38 -10.76
CA GLU A 297 0.21 18.05 -11.75
C GLU A 297 0.65 19.41 -11.21
N LEU A 298 1.64 20.02 -11.87
CA LEU A 298 1.93 21.44 -11.65
C LEU A 298 0.70 22.28 -12.01
N PRO A 299 0.40 23.35 -11.24
CA PRO A 299 -0.74 24.23 -11.52
C PRO A 299 -0.65 24.95 -12.87
#